data_AF-A0A542N3L9-F1
#
_entry.id   AF-A0A542N3L9-F1
#
_cell.length_a   1.000
_cell.length_b   1.000
_cell.length_c   1.000
_cell.angle_alpha   90.00
_cell.angle_beta   90.00
_cell.angle_gamma   90.00
#
_symmetry.space_group_name_H-M   'P 1'
#
loop_
_entity.id
_entity.type
_entity.pdbx_description
1 polymer ?
#
loop_
_entity_poly.entity_id
_entity_poly.type
_entity_poly.pdbx_seq_one_letter_code
_entity_poly.pdbx_strand_id
1 'polypeptide(L)' 'MTQPIDDTNDRRMLLRYAGRCRLCGATLIAGTDAIYERKGRTVRCVECVPAVALLPVSTTLENQAKTTGEN' A
#
# COMPACT_ATOMS: atom_id res chain seq x y z
N MET A 1 15.87 -19.09 8.82
CA MET A 1 16.52 -17.86 8.34
C MET A 1 15.47 -17.09 7.54
N THR A 2 14.56 -16.42 8.24
CA THR A 2 13.44 -15.69 7.62
C THR A 2 13.97 -14.33 7.17
N GLN A 3 14.14 -14.13 5.87
CA GLN A 3 14.36 -12.80 5.33
C GLN A 3 13.10 -11.95 5.61
N PRO A 4 13.23 -10.73 6.15
CA PRO A 4 12.14 -9.78 6.12
C PRO A 4 11.87 -9.44 4.65
N ILE A 5 10.63 -9.61 4.24
CA ILE A 5 10.08 -9.20 2.96
C ILE A 5 10.12 -7.67 2.82
N ASP A 6 11.30 -7.07 2.79
CA ASP A 6 11.48 -5.70 2.28
C ASP A 6 11.51 -5.75 0.75
N ASP A 7 10.44 -6.32 0.16
CA ASP A 7 10.19 -6.24 -1.28
C ASP A 7 9.69 -4.83 -1.69
N THR A 8 9.58 -3.94 -0.69
CA THR A 8 9.31 -2.51 -0.84
C THR A 8 10.58 -1.77 -1.26
N ASN A 9 11.16 -2.11 -2.42
CA ASN A 9 12.24 -1.32 -3.04
C ASN A 9 11.70 0.01 -3.63
N ASP A 10 10.73 0.60 -2.94
CA ASP A 10 10.35 1.99 -3.04
C ASP A 10 11.43 2.82 -2.35
N ARG A 11 11.87 3.87 -3.03
CA ARG A 11 12.78 4.85 -2.45
C ARG A 11 12.11 6.21 -2.43
N ARG A 12 11.87 6.74 -1.23
CA ARG A 12 11.54 8.16 -1.08
C ARG A 12 12.71 9.03 -1.55
N MET A 13 12.41 9.99 -2.40
CA MET A 13 13.37 10.94 -2.93
C MET A 13 12.68 12.25 -3.33
N LEU A 14 13.48 13.33 -3.38
CA LEU A 14 13.04 14.59 -3.96
C LEU A 14 13.15 14.50 -5.48
N LEU A 15 12.08 14.84 -6.19
CA LEU A 15 12.07 14.87 -7.65
C LEU A 15 13.08 15.89 -8.16
N ARG A 16 14.04 15.45 -8.95
CA ARG A 16 14.97 16.38 -9.63
C ARG A 16 14.29 17.17 -10.74
N TYR A 17 13.29 16.57 -11.39
CA TYR A 17 12.55 17.15 -12.50
C TYR A 17 11.06 17.05 -12.23
N ALA A 18 10.27 17.97 -12.79
CA ALA A 18 8.81 17.87 -12.70
C ALA A 18 8.34 16.58 -13.38
N GLY A 19 7.39 15.91 -12.75
CA GLY A 19 6.87 14.62 -13.20
C GLY A 19 5.38 14.49 -12.89
N ARG A 20 4.83 13.31 -13.11
CA ARG A 20 3.40 13.04 -12.89
C ARG A 20 3.23 11.74 -12.11
N CYS A 21 2.43 11.77 -11.05
CA CYS A 21 2.17 10.59 -10.24
C CYS A 21 1.46 9.52 -11.07
N ARG A 22 1.96 8.28 -11.06
CA ARG A 22 1.34 7.19 -11.83
C ARG A 22 -0.02 6.72 -11.31
N LEU A 23 -0.38 7.03 -10.07
CA LEU A 23 -1.67 6.61 -9.49
C LEU A 23 -2.76 7.67 -9.64
N CYS A 24 -2.52 8.88 -9.14
CA CYS A 24 -3.52 9.96 -9.19
C CYS A 24 -3.37 10.88 -10.40
N GLY A 25 -2.26 10.81 -11.14
CA GLY A 25 -2.01 11.71 -12.27
C GLY A 25 -1.66 13.15 -11.87
N ALA A 26 -1.43 13.43 -10.58
CA ALA A 26 -1.05 14.75 -10.08
C ALA A 26 0.32 15.18 -10.63
N THR A 27 0.44 16.45 -11.00
CA THR A 27 1.72 17.07 -11.39
C THR A 27 2.58 17.26 -10.15
N LEU A 28 3.74 16.62 -10.12
CA LEU A 28 4.73 16.75 -9.07
C LEU A 28 5.78 17.73 -9.55
N ILE A 29 5.94 18.86 -8.87
CA ILE A 29 6.95 19.85 -9.23
C ILE A 29 8.35 19.33 -8.85
N ALA A 30 9.38 19.88 -9.48
CA ALA A 30 10.75 19.60 -9.08
C ALA A 30 10.95 20.04 -7.62
N GLY A 31 11.60 19.19 -6.83
CA GLY A 31 11.80 19.37 -5.39
C GLY A 31 10.66 18.84 -4.52
N THR A 32 9.59 18.29 -5.10
CA THR A 32 8.55 17.62 -4.31
C THR A 32 9.01 16.24 -3.84
N ASP A 33 8.58 15.89 -2.63
CA ASP A 33 8.75 14.57 -2.04
C ASP A 33 7.89 13.52 -2.76
N ALA A 34 8.56 12.44 -3.19
CA ALA A 34 7.96 11.39 -3.98
C ALA A 34 8.60 10.03 -3.74
N ILE A 35 7.84 8.99 -4.07
CA ILE A 35 8.13 7.58 -3.92
C ILE A 35 8.57 7.05 -5.29
N TYR A 36 9.84 6.62 -5.41
CA TYR A 36 10.38 6.01 -6.61
C TYR A 36 10.33 4.50 -6.53
N GLU A 37 9.46 3.90 -7.34
CA GLU A 37 9.27 2.46 -7.39
C GLU A 37 10.27 1.83 -8.37
N ARG A 38 11.35 1.23 -7.86
CA ARG A 38 12.41 0.64 -8.71
C ARG A 38 11.93 -0.51 -9.59
N LYS A 39 10.98 -1.33 -9.10
CA LYS A 39 10.38 -2.43 -9.88
C LYS A 39 9.73 -1.95 -11.19
N GLY A 40 9.06 -0.80 -11.14
CA GLY A 40 8.34 -0.24 -12.30
C GLY A 40 9.05 0.93 -12.98
N ARG A 41 10.15 1.44 -12.39
CA ARG A 41 10.77 2.73 -12.76
C ARG A 41 9.74 3.86 -12.87
N THR A 42 8.77 3.85 -11.97
CA THR A 42 7.70 4.87 -11.91
C THR A 42 7.81 5.67 -10.63
N VAL A 43 7.22 6.87 -10.64
CA VAL A 43 7.19 7.77 -9.50
C VAL A 43 5.76 7.98 -9.02
N ARG A 44 5.59 8.13 -7.72
CA ARG A 44 4.31 8.41 -7.06
C ARG A 44 4.46 9.50 -6.02
N CYS A 45 3.39 10.24 -5.75
CA CYS A 45 3.36 11.10 -4.56
C CYS A 45 3.28 10.26 -3.29
N VAL A 46 3.75 10.81 -2.17
CA VAL A 46 3.68 10.15 -0.86
C VAL A 46 2.27 9.95 -0.32
N GLU A 47 1.31 10.78 -0.75
CA GLU A 47 -0.09 10.65 -0.37
C GLU A 47 -0.70 9.37 -0.95
N CYS A 48 -0.20 8.93 -2.10
CA CYS A 48 -0.59 7.67 -2.69
C CYS A 48 0.18 6.54 -2.01
N VAL A 49 -0.42 5.87 -1.03
CA VAL A 49 0.09 4.61 -0.46
C VAL A 49 -0.24 3.41 -1.36
N PRO A 50 0.69 2.46 -1.60
CA PRO A 50 0.35 1.23 -2.30
C PRO A 50 -0.70 0.50 -1.47
N ALA A 51 -1.73 -0.03 -2.13
CA ALA A 51 -2.63 -1.00 -1.53
C ALA A 51 -1.86 -2.32 -1.33
N VAL A 52 -0.87 -2.31 -0.41
CA VAL A 52 -0.36 -3.54 0.17
C VAL A 52 -1.56 -4.15 0.88
N ALA A 53 -1.90 -5.36 0.45
CA ALA A 53 -3.13 -6.04 0.78
C ALA A 53 -3.40 -6.00 2.29
N LEU A 54 -4.26 -5.07 2.70
CA LEU A 54 -5.11 -5.26 3.86
C LEU A 54 -6.12 -6.33 3.44
N LEU A 55 -5.66 -7.58 3.36
CA LEU A 55 -6.58 -8.70 3.34
C LEU A 55 -7.40 -8.55 4.63
N PRO A 56 -8.74 -8.49 4.56
CA PRO A 56 -9.54 -8.53 5.77
C PRO A 56 -9.20 -9.86 6.44
N VAL A 57 -8.60 -9.80 7.62
CA VAL A 57 -8.67 -10.94 8.52
C VAL A 57 -10.16 -11.09 8.82
N SER A 58 -10.82 -11.98 8.07
CA SER A 58 -12.14 -12.47 8.41
C SER A 58 -11.98 -13.21 9.73
N THR A 59 -12.00 -12.49 10.84
CA THR A 59 -12.36 -13.06 12.14
C THR A 59 -13.77 -13.59 11.97
N THR A 60 -13.83 -14.91 11.78
CA THR A 60 -15.00 -15.78 11.78
C THR A 60 -16.09 -15.26 12.70
N LEU A 61 -17.10 -14.60 12.12
CA LEU A 61 -18.40 -14.41 12.77
C LEU A 61 -19.32 -15.54 12.32
N GLU A 62 -18.95 -16.76 12.66
CA GLU A 62 -19.78 -17.94 12.43
C GLU A 62 -19.68 -18.83 13.68
N ASN A 63 -20.84 -19.14 14.26
CA ASN A 63 -21.10 -20.22 15.22
C ASN A 63 -21.19 -19.84 16.70
N GLN A 64 -22.21 -19.05 17.06
CA GLN A 64 -22.99 -19.36 18.27
C GLN A 64 -24.33 -19.95 17.83
N ALA A 65 -24.30 -21.27 17.66
CA ALA A 65 -25.44 -22.10 17.43
C ALA A 65 -26.45 -21.92 18.57
N LYS A 66 -27.66 -21.55 18.15
CA LYS A 66 -28.90 -21.58 18.90
C LYS A 66 -29.19 -23.03 19.32
N THR A 67 -28.95 -23.41 20.57
CA THR A 67 -29.63 -24.55 21.19
C THR A 67 -30.82 -24.03 21.98
N THR A 68 -31.99 -24.19 21.35
CA THR A 68 -33.31 -24.17 21.98
C THR A 68 -33.37 -25.25 23.07
N GLY A 69 -34.09 -24.95 24.15
CA GLY A 69 -34.06 -25.66 25.43
C GLY A 69 -34.56 -27.11 25.47
N GLU A 70 -34.23 -27.73 26.60
CA GLU A 70 -34.79 -28.99 27.09
C GLU A 70 -35.59 -28.68 28.36
N ASN A 71 -36.89 -29.00 28.31
CA ASN A 71 -37.76 -29.25 29.45
C ASN A 71 -38.46 -30.58 29.20
#